data_AF-A0A9P6TD46-F1
#
_entry.id   AF-A0A9P6TD46-F1
#
_cell.length_a   1.000
_cell.length_b   1.000
_cell.length_c   1.000
_cell.angle_alpha   90.00
_cell.angle_beta   90.00
_cell.angle_gamma   90.00
#
_symmetry.space_group_name_H-M   'P 1'
#
loop_
_entity.id
_entity.type
_entity.pdbx_description
1 polymer ?
#
loop_
_entity_poly.entity_id
_entity_poly.type
_entity_poly.pdbx_seq_one_letter_code
_entity_poly.pdbx_strand_id
1 'polypeptide(L)'
;LTCNALGTKKLEPLIIGRYQRPCCFKRRSGSELGFLYFFNTKAWMNHTIFQDWIAKLNLKVEFFHPNMTLHLQPLDSGIIQNFKSSFKTQSVDREMDPKKLFEIDQFIAMNLAIKAWQAVSEATIHNCWIHMGLIDLTQVWSVSVFFFFFLG
;
A
#
# COMPACT_ATOMS: atom_id res chain seq x y z
N LEU A 1 -0.42 -2.75 0.27
CA LEU A 1 0.73 -2.75 1.19
C LEU A 1 1.20 -4.19 1.30
N THR A 2 2.51 -4.41 1.23
CA THR A 2 3.07 -5.77 1.19
C THR A 2 4.34 -5.83 2.03
N CYS A 3 4.36 -6.75 3.00
CA CYS A 3 5.51 -6.97 3.86
C CYS A 3 5.67 -8.45 4.22
N ASN A 4 6.89 -8.83 4.60
CA ASN A 4 7.15 -10.11 5.24
C ASN A 4 6.80 -10.09 6.74
N ALA A 5 6.74 -11.27 7.35
CA ALA A 5 6.42 -11.42 8.77
C ALA A 5 7.35 -10.69 9.74
N LEU A 6 8.61 -10.53 9.36
CA LEU A 6 9.61 -9.85 10.17
C LEU A 6 9.57 -8.32 10.00
N GLY A 7 8.89 -7.79 8.99
CA GLY A 7 8.92 -6.38 8.63
C GLY A 7 10.20 -5.91 7.92
N THR A 8 11.25 -6.74 7.85
CA THR A 8 12.55 -6.42 7.22
C THR A 8 12.47 -6.19 5.72
N LYS A 9 11.47 -6.76 5.05
CA LYS A 9 11.19 -6.51 3.63
C LYS A 9 9.80 -5.89 3.50
N LYS A 10 9.78 -4.60 3.18
CA LYS A 10 8.58 -3.84 2.80
C LYS A 10 8.68 -3.50 1.31
N LEU A 11 7.70 -3.91 0.53
CA LEU A 11 7.60 -3.50 -0.86
C LEU A 11 6.92 -2.15 -0.98
N GLU A 12 7.34 -1.36 -1.96
CA GLU A 12 6.67 -0.09 -2.29
C GLU A 12 5.17 -0.30 -2.52
N PRO A 13 4.30 0.63 -2.07
CA PRO A 13 2.88 0.51 -2.28
C PRO A 13 2.53 0.42 -3.77
N LEU A 14 1.76 -0.59 -4.13
CA LEU A 14 1.08 -0.65 -5.43
C LEU A 14 0.04 0.46 -5.49
N ILE A 15 0.15 1.33 -6.50
CA ILE A 15 -0.77 2.44 -6.73
C ILE A 15 -1.64 2.11 -7.94
N ILE A 16 -2.95 2.17 -7.78
CA ILE A 16 -3.92 1.93 -8.86
C ILE A 16 -4.73 3.19 -9.06
N GLY A 17 -4.76 3.72 -10.28
CA GLY A 17 -5.62 4.85 -10.62
C GLY A 17 -6.53 4.58 -11.80
N ARG A 18 -7.33 5.59 -12.14
CA ARG A 18 -8.33 5.47 -13.22
C ARG A 18 -7.72 5.53 -14.62
N TYR A 19 -6.73 6.40 -14.79
CA TYR A 19 -6.19 6.77 -16.09
C TYR A 19 -4.77 6.23 -16.25
N GLN A 20 -4.41 5.74 -17.44
CA GLN A 20 -3.05 5.27 -17.71
C GLN A 20 -1.98 6.33 -17.47
N ARG A 21 -2.30 7.59 -17.79
CA ARG A 21 -1.44 8.76 -17.60
C ARG A 21 -2.28 9.89 -17.02
N PRO A 22 -2.49 9.94 -15.70
CA PRO A 22 -3.18 11.04 -15.06
C PRO A 22 -2.50 12.38 -15.37
N CYS A 23 -3.25 13.48 -15.39
CA CYS A 23 -2.72 14.81 -15.73
C CYS A 23 -1.50 15.20 -14.89
N CYS A 24 -1.49 14.81 -13.61
CA CYS A 24 -0.40 15.05 -12.68
C CYS A 24 0.93 14.38 -13.07
N PHE A 25 0.91 13.39 -13.98
CA PHE A 25 2.15 12.74 -14.43
C PHE A 25 2.92 13.60 -15.44
N LYS A 26 2.32 14.69 -15.94
CA LYS A 26 2.95 15.60 -16.92
C LYS A 26 3.52 14.82 -18.13
N ARG A 27 2.70 13.89 -18.66
CA ARG A 27 3.00 12.99 -19.81
C ARG A 27 4.04 11.89 -19.54
N ARG A 28 4.58 11.80 -18.32
CA ARG A 28 5.42 10.66 -17.90
C ARG A 28 4.54 9.46 -17.51
N SER A 29 5.15 8.29 -17.46
CA SER A 29 4.59 7.07 -16.88
C SER A 29 4.85 7.02 -15.37
N GLY A 30 4.10 6.18 -14.65
CA GLY A 30 4.34 5.97 -13.22
C GLY A 30 5.76 5.47 -12.93
N SER A 31 6.29 4.58 -13.76
CA SER A 31 7.68 4.08 -13.62
C SER A 31 8.74 5.16 -13.78
N GLU A 32 8.57 6.11 -14.71
CA GLU A 32 9.48 7.27 -14.85
C GLU A 32 9.42 8.22 -13.65
N LEU A 33 8.33 8.16 -12.89
CA LEU A 33 8.15 8.91 -11.65
C LEU A 33 8.56 8.11 -10.40
N GLY A 34 9.01 6.86 -10.56
CA GLY A 34 9.36 5.97 -9.46
C GLY A 34 8.17 5.29 -8.77
N PHE A 35 6.98 5.33 -9.35
CA PHE A 35 5.79 4.68 -8.80
C PHE A 35 5.54 3.31 -9.43
N LEU A 36 5.20 2.33 -8.58
CA LEU A 36 4.57 1.09 -9.02
C LEU A 36 3.10 1.35 -9.33
N TYR A 37 2.84 1.87 -10.52
CA TYR A 37 1.52 2.35 -10.95
C TYR A 37 0.84 1.42 -11.94
N PHE A 38 -0.43 1.13 -11.68
CA PHE A 38 -1.34 0.44 -12.60
C PHE A 38 -2.61 1.27 -12.80
N PHE A 39 -3.37 0.96 -13.85
CA PHE A 39 -4.59 1.68 -14.16
C PHE A 39 -5.72 0.73 -14.57
N ASN A 40 -6.94 1.06 -14.17
CA ASN A 40 -8.15 0.56 -14.81
C ASN A 40 -9.29 1.57 -14.60
N THR A 41 -10.35 1.46 -15.38
CA THR A 41 -11.46 2.42 -15.37
C THR A 41 -12.15 2.57 -14.01
N LYS A 42 -12.05 1.57 -13.14
CA LYS A 42 -12.72 1.54 -11.85
C LYS A 42 -11.80 1.92 -10.68
N ALA A 43 -10.49 2.07 -10.91
CA ALA A 43 -9.45 2.36 -9.91
C ALA A 43 -9.39 1.40 -8.70
N TRP A 44 -9.83 0.15 -8.86
CA TRP A 44 -9.64 -0.91 -7.85
C TRP A 44 -8.88 -2.09 -8.44
N MET A 45 -8.35 -2.94 -7.57
CA MET A 45 -7.65 -4.15 -7.94
C MET A 45 -8.53 -5.07 -8.79
N ASN A 46 -7.94 -5.66 -9.83
CA ASN A 46 -8.56 -6.77 -10.55
C ASN A 46 -7.58 -7.96 -10.59
N HIS A 47 -8.06 -9.13 -11.03
CA HIS A 47 -7.24 -10.33 -11.09
C HIS A 47 -6.02 -10.16 -12.02
N THR A 48 -6.15 -9.46 -13.15
CA THR A 48 -5.06 -9.28 -14.11
C THR A 48 -3.93 -8.41 -13.53
N ILE A 49 -4.26 -7.26 -12.94
CA ILE A 49 -3.29 -6.39 -12.27
C ILE A 49 -2.62 -7.14 -11.13
N PHE A 50 -3.35 -7.98 -10.39
CA PHE A 50 -2.79 -8.75 -9.29
C PHE A 50 -1.75 -9.76 -9.80
N GLN A 51 -2.10 -10.53 -10.85
CA GLN A 51 -1.17 -11.48 -11.47
C GLN A 51 0.06 -10.80 -12.06
N ASP A 52 -0.14 -9.71 -12.81
CA ASP A 52 0.95 -8.92 -13.39
C ASP A 52 1.89 -8.39 -12.31
N TRP A 53 1.33 -7.90 -11.20
CA TRP A 53 2.09 -7.39 -10.08
C TRP A 53 2.93 -8.48 -9.39
N ILE A 54 2.34 -9.66 -9.15
CA ILE A 54 3.05 -10.81 -8.57
C ILE A 54 4.19 -11.27 -9.50
N ALA A 55 3.91 -11.41 -10.80
CA ALA A 55 4.90 -11.80 -11.79
C ALA A 55 6.05 -10.78 -11.87
N LYS A 56 5.73 -9.47 -11.85
CA LYS A 56 6.72 -8.40 -11.92
C LYS A 56 7.66 -8.34 -10.71
N LEU A 57 7.19 -8.73 -9.53
CA LEU A 57 7.98 -8.74 -8.29
C LEU A 57 8.56 -10.12 -7.94
N ASN A 58 8.31 -11.13 -8.78
CA ASN A 58 8.70 -12.52 -8.55
C ASN A 58 8.32 -13.02 -7.14
N LEU A 59 7.11 -12.68 -6.70
CA LEU A 59 6.63 -13.02 -5.37
C LEU A 59 6.01 -14.41 -5.35
N LYS A 60 6.38 -15.22 -4.36
CA LYS A 60 5.64 -16.44 -4.04
C LYS A 60 4.53 -16.07 -3.06
N VAL A 61 3.28 -16.12 -3.52
CA VAL A 61 2.10 -15.89 -2.68
C VAL A 61 1.52 -17.24 -2.28
N GLU A 62 1.26 -17.41 -0.99
CA GLU A 62 0.50 -18.53 -0.47
C GLU A 62 -0.86 -18.02 -0.02
N PHE A 63 -1.92 -18.65 -0.51
CA PHE A 63 -3.28 -18.30 -0.12
C PHE A 63 -3.63 -19.01 1.18
N PHE A 64 -4.19 -18.27 2.13
CA PHE A 64 -4.80 -18.87 3.31
C PHE A 64 -5.97 -19.76 2.89
N HIS A 65 -6.24 -20.79 3.69
CA HIS A 65 -7.37 -21.69 3.49
C HIS A 65 -8.67 -20.86 3.38
N PRO A 66 -9.63 -21.22 2.50
CA PRO A 66 -10.80 -20.39 2.20
C PRO A 66 -11.71 -20.05 3.39
N ASN A 67 -11.54 -20.74 4.54
CA ASN A 67 -12.27 -20.48 5.79
C ASN A 67 -11.42 -19.77 6.87
N MET A 68 -10.17 -19.43 6.58
CA MET A 68 -9.31 -18.58 7.43
C MET A 68 -9.46 -17.12 6.99
N THR A 69 -10.62 -16.52 7.21
CA THR A 69 -10.93 -15.18 6.67
C THR A 69 -11.10 -14.14 7.77
N LEU A 70 -10.47 -12.99 7.55
CA LEU A 70 -10.47 -11.74 8.34
C LEU A 70 -9.69 -11.73 9.66
N HIS A 71 -9.90 -12.65 10.60
CA HIS A 71 -9.27 -12.52 11.93
C HIS A 71 -7.73 -12.69 11.91
N LEU A 72 -7.17 -13.42 10.94
CA LEU A 72 -5.75 -13.75 10.88
C LEU A 72 -4.92 -12.83 9.97
N GLN A 73 -5.45 -11.69 9.51
CA GLN A 73 -4.73 -10.81 8.60
C GLN A 73 -3.80 -9.86 9.39
N PRO A 74 -2.47 -10.04 9.34
CA PRO A 74 -1.54 -9.21 10.12
C PRO A 74 -1.62 -7.73 9.74
N LEU A 75 -2.02 -7.44 8.50
CA LEU A 75 -2.18 -6.06 8.05
C LEU A 75 -3.34 -5.35 8.76
N ASP A 76 -4.43 -6.07 9.03
CA ASP A 76 -5.58 -5.53 9.78
C ASP A 76 -5.30 -5.48 11.29
N SER A 77 -4.25 -6.15 11.79
CA SER A 77 -3.83 -6.17 13.20
C SER A 77 -3.12 -4.89 13.70
N GLY A 78 -3.16 -3.79 12.93
CA GLY A 78 -2.59 -2.50 13.34
C GLY A 78 -1.62 -1.88 12.34
N ILE A 79 -1.08 -2.65 11.37
CA ILE A 79 -0.23 -2.12 10.30
C ILE A 79 -0.99 -1.08 9.48
N ILE A 80 -2.23 -1.39 9.10
CA ILE A 80 -3.09 -0.49 8.33
C ILE A 80 -3.46 0.76 9.13
N GLN A 81 -3.76 0.60 10.41
CA GLN A 81 -4.07 1.73 11.29
C GLN A 81 -2.86 2.67 11.43
N ASN A 82 -1.68 2.10 11.64
CA ASN A 82 -0.43 2.86 11.73
C ASN A 82 -0.14 3.61 10.43
N PHE A 83 -0.26 2.92 9.29
CA PHE A 83 -0.12 3.53 7.97
C PHE A 83 -1.07 4.73 7.78
N LYS A 84 -2.36 4.55 8.07
CA LYS A 84 -3.38 5.62 7.93
C LYS A 84 -3.06 6.80 8.86
N SER A 85 -2.65 6.53 10.09
CA SER A 85 -2.26 7.56 11.05
C SER A 85 -1.06 8.36 10.54
N SER A 86 -0.01 7.68 10.09
CA SER A 86 1.19 8.30 9.52
C SER A 86 0.88 9.13 8.28
N PHE A 87 0.06 8.60 7.36
CA PHE A 87 -0.40 9.34 6.18
C PHE A 87 -1.12 10.63 6.57
N LYS A 88 -2.04 10.56 7.55
CA LYS A 88 -2.78 11.73 8.02
C LYS A 88 -1.86 12.77 8.64
N THR A 89 -0.96 12.37 9.53
CA THR A 89 0.02 13.28 10.16
C THR A 89 0.86 14.00 9.11
N GLN A 90 1.42 13.26 8.14
CA GLN A 90 2.24 13.84 7.08
C GLN A 90 1.47 14.74 6.11
N SER A 91 0.16 14.50 5.95
CA SER A 91 -0.71 15.37 5.15
C SER A 91 -0.90 16.71 5.87
N VAL A 92 -1.18 16.67 7.17
CA VAL A 92 -1.39 17.86 8.02
C VAL A 92 -0.11 18.67 8.21
N ASP A 93 1.04 18.04 8.44
CA ASP A 93 2.34 18.73 8.59
C ASP A 93 2.74 19.53 7.34
N ARG A 94 2.21 19.14 6.17
CA ARG A 94 2.45 19.83 4.90
C ARG A 94 1.52 21.04 4.72
N GLU A 95 0.43 21.11 5.46
CA GLU A 95 -0.67 22.05 5.30
C GLU A 95 -0.66 23.09 6.43
N MET A 96 0.13 24.15 6.26
CA MET A 96 -0.04 25.42 6.98
C MET A 96 -1.03 26.38 6.29
N ASP A 97 -1.66 25.98 5.18
CA ASP A 97 -2.63 26.78 4.42
C ASP A 97 -3.92 25.97 4.11
N PRO A 98 -5.06 26.32 4.76
CA PRO A 98 -6.34 25.63 4.60
C PRO A 98 -6.91 25.64 3.18
N LYS A 99 -6.45 26.52 2.28
CA LYS A 99 -6.95 26.56 0.89
C LYS A 99 -6.34 25.49 0.00
N LYS A 100 -5.21 24.88 0.38
CA LYS A 100 -4.59 23.76 -0.36
C LYS A 100 -5.15 22.38 0.04
N LEU A 101 -5.95 22.34 1.10
CA LEU A 101 -6.56 21.13 1.70
C LEU A 101 -7.38 20.29 0.71
N PHE A 102 -7.93 20.92 -0.33
CA PHE A 102 -8.84 20.30 -1.29
C PHE A 102 -8.22 20.08 -2.68
N GLU A 103 -6.97 20.51 -2.89
CA GLU A 103 -6.18 20.25 -4.10
C GLU A 103 -4.96 19.39 -3.77
N ILE A 104 -5.16 18.29 -3.04
CA ILE A 104 -4.11 17.26 -2.97
C ILE A 104 -3.97 16.68 -4.38
N ASP A 105 -2.98 17.19 -5.12
CA ASP A 105 -2.56 16.62 -6.39
C ASP A 105 -2.33 15.11 -6.18
N GLN A 106 -2.86 14.27 -7.07
CA GLN A 106 -2.65 12.83 -7.04
C GLN A 106 -1.15 12.50 -6.95
N PHE A 107 -0.28 13.30 -7.56
CA PHE A 107 1.16 13.15 -7.39
C PHE A 107 1.63 13.31 -5.94
N ILE A 108 1.09 14.28 -5.21
CA ILE A 108 1.37 14.50 -3.79
C ILE A 108 0.86 13.33 -2.96
N ALA A 109 -0.39 12.89 -3.19
CA ALA A 109 -0.98 11.77 -2.47
C ALA A 109 -0.15 10.48 -2.62
N MET A 110 0.32 10.18 -3.84
CA MET A 110 1.17 9.02 -4.10
C MET A 110 2.51 9.10 -3.33
N ASN A 111 3.13 10.28 -3.25
CA ASN A 111 4.35 10.46 -2.47
C ASN A 111 4.11 10.32 -0.96
N LEU A 112 3.00 10.87 -0.45
CA LEU A 112 2.62 10.72 0.95
C LEU A 112 2.35 9.25 1.30
N ALA A 113 1.75 8.48 0.38
CA ALA A 113 1.54 7.06 0.54
C ALA A 113 2.86 6.30 0.75
N ILE A 114 3.86 6.57 -0.10
CA ILE A 114 5.18 5.97 0.01
C ILE A 114 5.81 6.31 1.36
N LYS A 115 5.85 7.59 1.72
CA LYS A 115 6.45 8.04 2.97
C LYS A 115 5.74 7.47 4.20
N ALA A 116 4.41 7.43 4.20
CA ALA A 116 3.62 6.83 5.26
C ALA A 116 3.92 5.35 5.42
N TRP A 117 4.11 4.63 4.32
CA TRP A 117 4.47 3.22 4.36
C TRP A 117 5.89 2.98 4.86
N GLN A 118 6.84 3.82 4.45
CA GLN A 118 8.21 3.75 4.95
C GLN A 118 8.29 4.05 6.47
N ALA A 119 7.42 4.92 6.97
CA ALA A 119 7.33 5.24 8.40
C ALA A 119 6.75 4.12 9.29
N VAL A 120 6.03 3.13 8.73
CA VAL A 120 5.58 1.97 9.51
C VAL A 120 6.80 1.15 9.94
N SER A 121 7.05 1.07 11.25
CA SER A 121 8.26 0.42 11.76
C SER A 121 8.23 -1.10 11.58
N GLU A 122 9.41 -1.71 11.46
CA GLU A 122 9.55 -3.17 11.40
C GLU A 122 8.99 -3.83 12.66
N ALA A 123 9.23 -3.22 13.84
CA ALA A 123 8.69 -3.68 15.11
C ALA A 123 7.15 -3.67 15.12
N THR A 124 6.51 -2.65 14.54
CA THR A 124 5.05 -2.61 14.39
C THR A 124 4.56 -3.79 13.56
N ILE A 125 5.22 -4.08 12.44
CA ILE A 125 4.87 -5.23 11.58
C ILE A 125 5.05 -6.52 12.38
N HIS A 126 6.25 -6.75 12.93
CA HIS A 126 6.56 -7.96 13.66
C HIS A 126 5.58 -8.24 14.81
N ASN A 127 5.24 -7.22 15.61
CA ASN A 127 4.28 -7.34 16.70
C ASN A 127 2.87 -7.69 16.20
N CYS A 128 2.45 -7.17 15.05
CA CYS A 128 1.17 -7.53 14.43
C CYS A 128 1.14 -9.01 14.01
N TRP A 129 2.25 -9.53 13.50
CA TRP A 129 2.37 -10.96 13.13
C TRP A 129 2.43 -11.88 14.36
N ILE A 130 3.10 -11.45 15.44
CA ILE A 130 3.09 -12.14 16.74
C ILE A 130 1.67 -12.22 17.30
N HIS A 131 0.95 -11.09 17.30
CA HIS A 131 -0.42 -11.03 17.81
C HIS A 131 -1.36 -12.00 17.08
N MET A 132 -1.10 -12.27 15.81
CA MET A 132 -1.85 -13.22 15.01
C MET A 132 -1.40 -14.68 15.14
N GLY A 133 -0.33 -14.96 15.90
CA GLY A 133 0.22 -16.31 16.08
C GLY A 133 0.89 -16.89 14.82
N LEU A 134 1.33 -16.03 13.89
CA LEU A 134 1.84 -16.45 12.56
C LEU A 134 3.37 -16.33 12.43
N ILE A 135 4.11 -16.33 13.54
CA ILE A 135 5.55 -16.00 13.53
C ILE A 135 6.44 -17.06 12.89
N ASP A 136 6.02 -18.33 12.91
CA ASP A 136 6.76 -19.46 12.31
C ASP A 136 6.73 -19.45 10.78
N LEU A 137 5.93 -18.57 10.18
CA LEU A 137 5.81 -18.37 8.74
C LEU A 137 6.83 -17.32 8.23
N THR A 138 8.11 -17.49 8.58
CA THR A 138 9.19 -16.52 8.27
C THR A 138 9.41 -16.27 6.77
N GLN A 139 8.88 -17.13 5.89
CA GLN A 139 8.95 -17.02 4.43
C GLN A 139 7.63 -16.56 3.78
N VAL A 140 6.60 -16.26 4.57
CA VAL A 140 5.28 -15.88 4.03
C VAL A 140 5.20 -14.36 3.87
N TRP A 141 4.73 -13.94 2.71
CA TRP A 141 4.43 -12.56 2.40
C TRP A 141 2.96 -12.30 2.71
N SER A 142 2.67 -11.28 3.52
CA SER A 142 1.31 -10.80 3.64
C SER A 142 1.10 -9.67 2.63
N VAL A 143 0.11 -9.89 1.77
CA VAL A 143 -0.34 -8.92 0.79
C VAL A 143 -1.71 -8.43 1.24
N SER A 144 -1.82 -7.13 1.50
CA SER A 144 -3.12 -6.47 1.45
C SER A 144 -3.16 -5.61 0.21
N VAL A 145 -4.14 -5.91 -0.64
CA VAL A 145 -4.56 -5.00 -1.69
C VAL A 145 -5.17 -3.79 -1.00
N PHE A 146 -4.35 -2.76 -0.81
CA PHE A 146 -4.81 -1.53 -0.20
C PHE A 146 -5.56 -0.74 -1.27
N PHE A 147 -6.87 -0.62 -1.11
CA PHE A 147 -7.68 0.26 -1.93
C PHE A 147 -7.30 1.70 -1.59
N PHE A 148 -6.54 2.35 -2.47
CA PHE A 148 -6.37 3.79 -2.41
C PHE A 148 -7.68 4.46 -2.85
N PHE A 149 -8.68 4.48 -1.95
CA PHE A 149 -9.68 5.54 -1.95
C PHE A 149 -9.06 6.77 -1.29
N PHE A 150 -8.19 7.44 -2.03
CA PHE A 150 -7.93 8.85 -1.82
C PHE A 150 -8.03 9.46 -3.23
N LEU A 151 -8.94 10.42 -3.38
CA LEU A 151 -9.46 10.99 -4.64
C LEU A 151 -10.75 10.34 -5.15
N GLY A 152 -11.77 10.32 -4.30
CA GLY A 152 -13.17 10.38 -4.70
C GLY A 152 -13.79 11.61 -4.04
#